data_AF-A0A5B7JTH8-F1
#
_entry.id   AF-A0A5B7JTH8-F1
#
_cell.length_a   1.000
_cell.length_b   1.000
_cell.length_c   1.000
_cell.angle_alpha   90.00
_cell.angle_beta   90.00
_cell.angle_gamma   90.00
#
_symmetry.space_group_name_H-M   'P 1'
#
loop_
_entity.id
_entity.type
_entity.pdbx_description
1 polymer ?
#
loop_
_entity_poly.entity_id
_entity_poly.type
_entity_poly.pdbx_seq_one_letter_code
_entity_poly.pdbx_strand_id
1 'polypeptide(L)'
;MNVVLKALSLAPFEPLRASSFRDLTKKTLFLVSLASAKRVSELQALSYELTQQGKDIILSYLPEFVAKTETSSNPLLREFRIKNLAVAVCPDDEERLLCPVRALLIFKERMGNVARRPRNLFVSPADKSKPLSKNALAYLLREIILQAHRSLPKNLLMPLRVRAHDIRGIATSLNLWRNKSVEAVLNAASWRTPSVFAKYYLHDVERSDGDTFSLGPIVAAGGIVT
;
A
#
# COMPACT_ATOMS: atom_id res chain seq x y z
N MET A 1 12.26 3.99 3.31
CA MET A 1 10.78 4.09 3.42
C MET A 1 10.35 5.47 3.89
N ASN A 2 10.96 6.04 4.94
CA ASN A 2 10.60 7.34 5.53
C ASN A 2 10.55 8.49 4.53
N VAL A 3 11.55 8.59 3.65
CA VAL A 3 11.60 9.60 2.57
C VAL A 3 10.33 9.54 1.69
N VAL A 4 9.86 8.34 1.38
CA VAL A 4 8.65 8.14 0.56
C VAL A 4 7.41 8.57 1.32
N LEU A 5 7.27 8.17 2.59
CA LEU A 5 6.13 8.56 3.42
C LEU A 5 6.06 10.07 3.62
N LYS A 6 7.19 10.71 3.94
CA LYS A 6 7.28 12.18 4.03
C LYS A 6 6.90 12.86 2.71
N ALA A 7 7.41 12.38 1.58
CA ALA A 7 7.05 12.91 0.27
C ALA A 7 5.54 12.78 -0.02
N LEU A 8 4.92 11.66 0.37
CA LEU A 8 3.48 11.47 0.19
C LEU A 8 2.64 12.44 1.03
N SER A 9 3.14 12.97 2.14
CA SER A 9 2.44 13.99 2.95
C SER A 9 2.56 15.42 2.39
N LEU A 10 3.29 15.61 1.28
CA LEU A 10 3.56 16.91 0.67
C LEU A 10 2.97 16.99 -0.75
N ALA A 11 3.06 18.19 -1.36
CA ALA A 11 2.77 18.36 -2.78
C ALA A 11 3.69 17.45 -3.64
N PRO A 12 3.21 16.90 -4.76
CA PRO A 12 1.87 17.06 -5.36
C PRO A 12 0.81 16.11 -4.82
N PHE A 13 1.13 15.31 -3.80
CA PHE A 13 0.24 14.25 -3.30
C PHE A 13 -0.79 14.75 -2.29
N GLU A 14 -0.57 15.91 -1.65
CA GLU A 14 -1.54 16.62 -0.82
C GLU A 14 -1.79 18.04 -1.32
N PRO A 15 -3.00 18.60 -1.13
CA PRO A 15 -4.18 17.94 -0.56
C PRO A 15 -4.85 16.97 -1.56
N LEU A 16 -5.23 15.77 -1.10
CA LEU A 16 -5.78 14.67 -1.95
C LEU A 16 -6.91 15.07 -2.92
N ARG A 17 -7.78 16.00 -2.51
CA ARG A 17 -8.90 16.45 -3.35
C ARG A 17 -8.46 17.34 -4.51
N ALA A 18 -7.40 18.12 -4.32
CA ALA A 18 -6.87 19.03 -5.33
C ALA A 18 -5.75 18.41 -6.18
N SER A 19 -5.16 17.29 -5.75
CA SER A 19 -4.08 16.63 -6.48
C SER A 19 -4.53 16.18 -7.88
N SER A 20 -3.58 15.92 -8.79
CA SER A 20 -3.95 15.27 -10.05
C SER A 20 -4.54 13.88 -9.78
N PHE A 21 -5.42 13.39 -10.66
CA PHE A 21 -5.96 12.03 -10.49
C PHE A 21 -4.84 10.98 -10.58
N ARG A 22 -3.78 11.25 -11.35
CA ARG A 22 -2.58 10.39 -11.42
C ARG A 22 -1.83 10.33 -10.08
N ASP A 23 -1.64 11.46 -9.41
CA ASP A 23 -0.93 11.51 -8.12
C ASP A 23 -1.79 10.94 -7.00
N LEU A 24 -3.11 11.13 -7.06
CA LEU A 24 -4.07 10.44 -6.18
C LEU A 24 -3.98 8.92 -6.37
N THR A 25 -4.04 8.41 -7.60
CA THR A 25 -3.90 6.98 -7.90
C THR A 25 -2.59 6.44 -7.34
N LYS A 26 -1.49 7.17 -7.54
CA LYS A 26 -0.18 6.82 -7.02
C LYS A 26 -0.19 6.70 -5.50
N LYS A 27 -0.61 7.75 -4.79
CA LYS A 27 -0.62 7.75 -3.32
C LYS A 27 -1.52 6.65 -2.77
N THR A 28 -2.74 6.51 -3.29
CA THR A 28 -3.67 5.46 -2.86
C THR A 28 -3.09 4.07 -3.12
N LEU A 29 -2.50 3.83 -4.30
CA LEU A 29 -1.88 2.55 -4.63
C LEU A 29 -0.72 2.21 -3.69
N PHE A 30 0.14 3.18 -3.39
CA PHE A 30 1.26 2.98 -2.47
C PHE A 30 0.79 2.66 -1.05
N LEU A 31 -0.13 3.46 -0.50
CA LEU A 31 -0.65 3.27 0.85
C LEU A 31 -1.41 1.94 0.98
N VAL A 32 -2.20 1.55 -0.02
CA VAL A 32 -2.89 0.24 -0.03
C VAL A 32 -1.88 -0.91 -0.16
N SER A 33 -0.86 -0.77 -1.00
CA SER A 33 0.21 -1.77 -1.13
C SER A 33 0.95 -1.96 0.19
N LEU A 34 1.27 -0.88 0.90
CA LEU A 34 1.92 -0.93 2.21
C LEU A 34 0.97 -1.54 3.26
N ALA A 35 -0.26 -1.02 3.33
CA ALA A 35 -1.25 -1.42 4.32
C ALA A 35 -1.69 -2.88 4.19
N SER A 36 -1.70 -3.45 2.98
CA SER A 36 -2.18 -4.81 2.74
C SER A 36 -1.05 -5.83 2.52
N ALA A 37 0.16 -5.35 2.19
CA ALA A 37 1.28 -6.17 1.75
C ALA A 37 0.96 -7.11 0.57
N LYS A 38 -0.09 -6.88 -0.23
CA LYS A 38 -0.49 -7.76 -1.34
C LYS A 38 0.44 -7.65 -2.55
N ARG A 39 0.53 -8.72 -3.35
CA ARG A 39 1.31 -8.70 -4.61
C ARG A 39 0.65 -7.79 -5.64
N VAL A 40 1.41 -7.31 -6.61
CA VAL A 40 0.88 -6.47 -7.70
C VAL A 40 -0.27 -7.16 -8.46
N SER A 41 -0.21 -8.48 -8.65
CA SER A 41 -1.31 -9.24 -9.26
C SER A 41 -2.59 -9.24 -8.42
N GLU A 42 -2.45 -9.26 -7.10
CA GLU A 42 -3.58 -9.18 -6.17
C GLU A 42 -4.14 -7.75 -6.15
N LEU A 43 -3.28 -6.73 -6.12
CA LEU A 43 -3.69 -5.32 -6.20
C LEU A 43 -4.44 -5.02 -7.50
N GLN A 44 -4.00 -5.59 -8.63
CA GLN A 44 -4.69 -5.47 -9.91
C GLN A 44 -6.08 -6.11 -9.88
N ALA A 45 -6.24 -7.19 -9.11
CA ALA A 45 -7.48 -7.96 -9.03
C ALA A 45 -8.47 -7.44 -7.98
N LEU A 46 -8.18 -6.33 -7.28
CA LEU A 46 -9.11 -5.76 -6.32
C LEU A 46 -10.38 -5.27 -7.01
N SER A 47 -11.53 -5.65 -6.46
CA SER A 47 -12.83 -5.16 -6.88
C SER A 47 -12.93 -3.66 -6.66
N TYR A 48 -13.66 -2.98 -7.54
CA TYR A 48 -14.01 -1.58 -7.38
C TYR A 48 -14.77 -1.34 -6.08
N GLU A 49 -15.58 -2.29 -5.62
CA GLU A 49 -16.43 -2.12 -4.44
C GLU A 49 -15.65 -2.05 -3.14
N LEU A 50 -16.07 -1.11 -2.29
CA LEU A 50 -15.49 -0.86 -0.97
C LEU A 50 -16.60 -1.08 0.05
N THR A 51 -16.40 -2.02 0.97
CA THR A 51 -17.35 -2.27 2.06
C THR A 51 -16.85 -1.60 3.32
N GLN A 52 -17.62 -0.67 3.87
CA GLN A 52 -17.25 -0.02 5.12
C GLN A 52 -17.62 -0.91 6.32
N GLN A 53 -16.67 -1.12 7.23
CA GLN A 53 -16.88 -1.87 8.46
C GLN A 53 -16.41 -1.01 9.65
N GLY A 54 -17.36 -0.31 10.27
CA GLY A 54 -17.06 0.72 11.26
C GLY A 54 -16.24 1.86 10.63
N LYS A 55 -15.03 2.07 11.15
CA LYS A 55 -14.07 3.06 10.59
C LYS A 55 -13.13 2.46 9.53
N ASP A 56 -13.03 1.13 9.45
CA ASP A 56 -12.15 0.40 8.54
C ASP A 56 -12.83 0.15 7.18
N ILE A 57 -12.04 -0.26 6.18
CA ILE A 57 -12.55 -0.67 4.85
C ILE A 57 -12.20 -2.15 4.61
N ILE A 58 -13.16 -2.90 4.08
CA ILE A 58 -12.97 -4.24 3.54
C ILE A 58 -12.81 -4.14 2.02
N LEU A 59 -11.72 -4.72 1.53
CA LEU A 59 -11.44 -4.89 0.11
C LEU A 59 -11.62 -6.37 -0.25
N SER A 60 -12.20 -6.62 -1.41
CA SER A 60 -12.37 -7.95 -1.98
C SER A 60 -11.67 -8.08 -3.32
N TYR A 61 -11.34 -9.31 -3.70
CA TYR A 61 -10.88 -9.62 -5.05
C TYR A 61 -12.07 -9.83 -6.01
N LEU A 62 -11.83 -9.65 -7.30
CA LEU A 62 -12.77 -10.09 -8.33
C LEU A 62 -12.98 -11.61 -8.24
N PRO A 63 -14.22 -12.12 -8.44
CA PRO A 63 -14.53 -13.55 -8.28
C PRO A 63 -13.67 -14.48 -9.14
N GLU A 64 -13.34 -14.05 -10.35
CA GLU A 64 -12.52 -14.83 -11.30
C GLU A 64 -11.02 -14.83 -11.00
N PHE A 65 -10.55 -14.04 -10.02
CA PHE A 65 -9.14 -13.98 -9.70
C PHE A 65 -8.69 -15.27 -8.99
N VAL A 66 -7.58 -15.84 -9.46
CA VAL A 66 -6.92 -16.97 -8.78
C VAL A 66 -5.49 -16.54 -8.49
N ALA A 67 -5.09 -16.57 -7.21
CA ALA A 67 -3.73 -16.18 -6.86
C ALA A 67 -2.73 -17.28 -7.27
N LYS A 68 -1.51 -16.86 -7.62
CA LYS A 68 -0.43 -17.80 -8.03
C LYS A 68 -0.15 -18.88 -6.97
N THR A 69 -0.39 -18.57 -5.70
CA THR A 69 -0.13 -19.45 -4.56
C THR A 69 -1.41 -20.12 -4.02
N GLU A 70 -2.54 -19.95 -4.71
CA GLU A 70 -3.81 -20.54 -4.32
C GLU A 70 -3.85 -22.00 -4.75
N THR A 71 -4.20 -22.88 -3.81
CA THR A 71 -4.40 -24.31 -4.03
C THR A 71 -5.59 -24.76 -3.18
N SER A 72 -6.13 -25.96 -3.43
CA SER A 72 -7.23 -26.50 -2.61
C SER A 72 -6.89 -26.58 -1.12
N SER A 73 -5.60 -26.80 -0.80
CA SER A 73 -5.07 -26.82 0.56
C SER A 73 -4.66 -25.45 1.12
N ASN A 74 -4.73 -24.40 0.32
CA ASN A 74 -4.38 -23.03 0.70
C ASN A 74 -5.27 -22.04 -0.07
N PRO A 75 -6.58 -21.99 0.25
CA PRO A 75 -7.50 -21.09 -0.41
C PRO A 75 -7.12 -19.64 -0.12
N LEU A 76 -7.24 -18.78 -1.12
CA LEU A 76 -7.03 -17.35 -0.94
C LEU A 76 -8.20 -16.77 -0.15
N LEU A 77 -7.91 -16.06 0.94
CA LEU A 77 -8.91 -15.22 1.60
C LEU A 77 -9.43 -14.18 0.61
N ARG A 78 -10.73 -14.25 0.29
CA ARG A 78 -11.35 -13.45 -0.76
C ARG A 78 -11.51 -11.97 -0.38
N GLU A 79 -11.40 -11.66 0.89
CA GLU A 79 -11.50 -10.32 1.45
C GLU A 79 -10.43 -10.08 2.50
N PHE A 80 -10.06 -8.83 2.69
CA PHE A 80 -9.15 -8.40 3.74
C PHE A 80 -9.44 -6.97 4.19
N ARG A 81 -9.03 -6.66 5.42
CA ARG A 81 -9.30 -5.38 6.07
C ARG A 81 -8.14 -4.40 5.92
N ILE A 82 -8.45 -3.16 5.58
CA ILE A 82 -7.58 -2.00 5.64
C ILE A 82 -7.95 -1.18 6.87
N LYS A 83 -7.00 -1.03 7.80
CA LYS A 83 -7.17 -0.27 9.03
C LYS A 83 -7.19 1.23 8.77
N ASN A 84 -8.09 1.93 9.45
CA ASN A 84 -8.14 3.38 9.43
C ASN A 84 -7.13 3.96 10.42
N LEU A 85 -6.10 4.62 9.91
CA LEU A 85 -5.05 5.21 10.74
C LEU A 85 -5.57 6.28 11.70
N ALA A 86 -6.67 6.95 11.36
CA ALA A 86 -7.26 8.02 12.18
C ALA A 86 -7.74 7.57 13.57
N VAL A 87 -7.73 6.27 13.86
CA VAL A 87 -8.02 5.73 15.20
C VAL A 87 -6.81 5.76 16.14
N ALA A 88 -5.61 5.98 15.59
CA ALA A 88 -4.34 5.93 16.31
C ALA A 88 -3.56 7.25 16.24
N VAL A 89 -4.14 8.30 15.65
CA VAL A 89 -3.53 9.63 15.49
C VAL A 89 -4.56 10.72 15.77
N CYS A 90 -4.10 11.85 16.30
CA CYS A 90 -4.89 13.04 16.52
C CYS A 90 -5.28 13.71 15.18
N PRO A 91 -6.31 14.57 15.15
CA PRO A 91 -6.73 15.26 13.93
C PRO A 91 -5.64 16.10 13.26
N ASP A 92 -4.76 16.68 14.07
CA ASP A 92 -3.69 17.60 13.63
C ASP A 92 -2.36 16.89 13.32
N ASP A 93 -2.27 15.58 13.58
CA ASP A 93 -1.05 14.80 13.31
C ASP A 93 -0.82 14.67 11.79
N GLU A 94 0.42 14.90 11.35
CA GLU A 94 0.81 14.78 9.94
C GLU A 94 0.61 13.34 9.42
N GLU A 95 0.76 12.34 10.28
CA GLU A 95 0.53 10.91 9.96
C GLU A 95 -0.89 10.64 9.46
N ARG A 96 -1.87 11.47 9.83
CA ARG A 96 -3.24 11.37 9.31
C ARG A 96 -3.27 11.48 7.77
N LEU A 97 -2.30 12.18 7.18
CA LEU A 97 -2.13 12.28 5.73
C LEU A 97 -1.71 10.94 5.10
N LEU A 98 -1.22 9.99 5.87
CA LEU A 98 -0.83 8.65 5.43
C LEU A 98 -1.92 7.60 5.62
N CYS A 99 -3.13 8.01 6.05
CA CYS A 99 -4.23 7.07 6.23
C CYS A 99 -4.69 6.44 4.89
N PRO A 100 -4.58 5.10 4.71
CA PRO A 100 -5.00 4.43 3.49
C PRO A 100 -6.52 4.48 3.29
N VAL A 101 -7.31 4.44 4.37
CA VAL A 101 -8.78 4.57 4.30
C VAL A 101 -9.18 5.96 3.78
N ARG A 102 -8.54 7.03 4.28
CA ARG A 102 -8.79 8.39 3.78
C ARG A 102 -8.49 8.49 2.27
N ALA A 103 -7.36 7.93 1.84
CA ALA A 103 -6.96 7.91 0.44
C ALA A 103 -7.93 7.10 -0.44
N LEU A 104 -8.38 5.93 0.02
CA LEU A 104 -9.36 5.08 -0.68
C LEU A 104 -10.71 5.78 -0.86
N LEU A 105 -11.23 6.41 0.20
CA LEU A 105 -12.52 7.10 0.16
C LEU A 105 -12.49 8.27 -0.83
N ILE A 106 -11.45 9.11 -0.79
CA ILE A 106 -11.30 10.24 -1.72
C ILE A 106 -11.03 9.74 -3.14
N PHE A 107 -10.28 8.66 -3.31
CA PHE A 107 -10.08 8.04 -4.62
C PHE A 107 -11.41 7.55 -5.22
N LYS A 108 -12.25 6.86 -4.44
CA LYS A 108 -13.59 6.42 -4.84
C LYS A 108 -14.52 7.60 -5.14
N GLU A 109 -14.47 8.66 -4.33
CA GLU A 109 -15.20 9.92 -4.56
C GLU A 109 -14.82 10.54 -5.93
N ARG A 110 -13.52 10.68 -6.21
CA ARG A 110 -12.99 11.28 -7.44
C ARG A 110 -13.07 10.41 -8.68
N MET A 111 -13.36 9.12 -8.51
CA MET A 111 -13.75 8.25 -9.61
C MET A 111 -15.09 8.72 -10.21
N GLY A 112 -16.01 9.26 -9.40
CA GLY A 112 -17.27 9.85 -9.83
C GLY A 112 -18.18 8.87 -10.59
N ASN A 113 -19.21 9.40 -11.25
CA ASN A 113 -20.08 8.63 -12.14
C ASN A 113 -19.39 8.41 -13.50
N VAL A 114 -18.41 7.50 -13.53
CA VAL A 114 -17.91 6.97 -14.81
C VAL A 114 -19.08 6.27 -15.50
N ALA A 115 -19.34 6.59 -16.78
CA ALA A 115 -20.48 6.07 -17.55
C ALA A 115 -20.62 4.53 -17.46
N ARG A 116 -19.47 3.84 -17.36
CA ARG A 116 -19.40 2.44 -16.98
C ARG A 116 -18.49 2.29 -15.77
N ARG A 117 -19.05 1.82 -14.65
CA ARG A 117 -18.27 1.53 -13.45
C ARG A 117 -17.20 0.49 -13.78
N PRO A 118 -15.92 0.73 -13.46
CA PRO A 118 -14.89 -0.27 -13.66
C PRO A 118 -15.11 -1.44 -12.71
N ARG A 119 -14.65 -2.63 -13.12
CA ARG A 119 -14.66 -3.81 -12.22
C ARG A 119 -13.50 -3.76 -11.22
N ASN A 120 -12.35 -3.25 -11.65
CA ASN A 120 -11.15 -3.17 -10.82
C ASN A 120 -11.09 -1.84 -10.07
N LEU A 121 -10.52 -1.86 -8.86
CA LEU A 121 -10.30 -0.67 -8.05
C LEU A 121 -9.38 0.34 -8.73
N PHE A 122 -8.21 -0.12 -9.19
CA PHE A 122 -7.20 0.74 -9.78
C PHE A 122 -7.36 0.81 -11.31
N VAL A 123 -7.65 2.02 -11.78
CA VAL A 123 -7.90 2.32 -13.21
C VAL A 123 -6.89 3.32 -13.76
N SER A 124 -6.81 3.39 -15.09
CA SER A 124 -5.89 4.29 -15.78
C SER A 124 -6.22 5.75 -15.45
N PRO A 125 -5.22 6.57 -15.06
CA PRO A 125 -5.46 7.99 -14.84
C PRO A 125 -5.92 8.74 -16.09
N ALA A 126 -5.56 8.25 -17.28
CA ALA A 126 -5.98 8.82 -18.57
C ALA A 126 -7.37 8.34 -19.00
N ASP A 127 -7.81 7.18 -18.53
CA ASP A 127 -9.10 6.59 -18.87
C ASP A 127 -9.63 5.75 -17.70
N LYS A 128 -10.50 6.36 -16.91
CA LYS A 128 -11.04 5.75 -15.68
C LYS A 128 -11.93 4.52 -15.95
N SER A 129 -12.28 4.24 -17.20
CA SER A 129 -13.04 3.03 -17.56
C SER A 129 -12.13 1.79 -17.68
N LYS A 130 -10.82 1.99 -17.85
CA LYS A 130 -9.86 0.91 -18.10
C LYS A 130 -9.08 0.53 -16.85
N PRO A 131 -9.04 -0.76 -16.46
CA PRO A 131 -8.21 -1.19 -15.36
C PRO A 131 -6.72 -1.02 -15.68
N LEU A 132 -5.91 -0.71 -14.66
CA LEU A 132 -4.46 -0.72 -14.80
C LEU A 132 -3.96 -2.17 -14.93
N SER A 133 -3.01 -2.39 -15.84
CA SER A 133 -2.32 -3.68 -15.95
C SER A 133 -1.36 -3.87 -14.76
N LYS A 134 -0.95 -5.13 -14.51
CA LYS A 134 0.05 -5.46 -13.48
C LYS A 134 1.34 -4.66 -13.70
N ASN A 135 1.78 -4.52 -14.95
CA ASN A 135 2.98 -3.76 -15.31
C ASN A 135 2.81 -2.27 -15.04
N ALA A 136 1.63 -1.71 -15.33
CA ALA A 136 1.35 -0.30 -15.05
C ALA A 136 1.33 0.00 -13.55
N LEU A 137 0.73 -0.88 -12.73
CA LEU A 137 0.78 -0.75 -11.27
C LEU A 137 2.20 -0.83 -10.72
N ALA A 138 2.99 -1.82 -11.17
CA ALA A 138 4.39 -1.95 -10.77
C ALA A 138 5.22 -0.72 -11.17
N TYR A 139 4.95 -0.17 -12.36
CA TYR A 139 5.57 1.06 -12.83
C TYR A 139 5.20 2.25 -11.93
N LEU A 140 3.92 2.46 -11.61
CA LEU A 140 3.50 3.57 -10.74
C LEU A 140 4.11 3.47 -9.34
N LEU A 141 4.16 2.27 -8.75
CA LEU A 141 4.80 2.05 -7.45
C LEU A 141 6.29 2.42 -7.49
N ARG A 142 7.01 1.98 -8.52
CA ARG A 142 8.43 2.35 -8.72
C ARG A 142 8.58 3.86 -8.94
N GLU A 143 7.70 4.45 -9.74
CA GLU A 143 7.73 5.87 -10.07
C GLU A 143 7.61 6.73 -8.81
N ILE A 144 6.73 6.40 -7.87
CA ILE A 144 6.57 7.11 -6.59
C ILE A 144 7.86 7.08 -5.78
N ILE A 145 8.46 5.89 -5.66
CA ILE A 145 9.69 5.73 -4.87
C ILE A 145 10.81 6.55 -5.50
N LEU A 146 10.96 6.50 -6.82
CA LEU A 146 11.93 7.36 -7.53
C LEU A 146 11.62 8.85 -7.34
N GLN A 147 10.38 9.27 -7.49
CA GLN A 147 9.95 10.66 -7.32
C GLN A 147 10.27 11.19 -5.91
N ALA A 148 9.99 10.40 -4.87
CA ALA A 148 10.27 10.79 -3.49
C ALA A 148 11.77 10.98 -3.20
N HIS A 149 12.65 10.27 -3.90
CA HIS A 149 14.10 10.39 -3.71
C HIS A 149 14.73 11.44 -4.63
N ARG A 150 13.99 12.05 -5.58
CA ARG A 150 14.56 13.06 -6.51
C ARG A 150 15.15 14.28 -5.80
N SER A 151 14.64 14.63 -4.63
CA SER A 151 15.13 15.74 -3.82
C SER A 151 16.38 15.39 -2.99
N LEU A 152 16.79 14.11 -2.95
CA LEU A 152 18.00 13.72 -2.26
C LEU A 152 19.25 14.05 -3.10
N PRO A 153 20.34 14.48 -2.45
CA PRO A 153 21.64 14.63 -3.07
C PRO A 153 22.04 13.39 -3.88
N LYS A 154 22.64 13.56 -5.07
CA LYS A 154 23.01 12.45 -5.97
C LYS A 154 23.95 11.42 -5.33
N ASN A 155 24.74 11.83 -4.33
CA ASN A 155 25.62 10.95 -3.56
C ASN A 155 24.88 10.06 -2.55
N LEU A 156 23.64 10.42 -2.16
CA LEU A 156 22.75 9.59 -1.34
C LEU A 156 21.78 8.74 -2.19
N LEU A 157 21.72 9.01 -3.50
CA LEU A 157 21.10 8.13 -4.48
C LEU A 157 22.03 6.93 -4.72
N MET A 158 22.09 5.98 -3.78
CA MET A 158 22.48 4.62 -4.17
C MET A 158 21.62 4.21 -5.38
N PRO A 159 22.09 3.37 -6.31
CA PRO A 159 21.24 2.84 -7.37
C PRO A 159 20.08 2.08 -6.72
N LEU A 160 18.96 2.80 -6.53
CA LEU A 160 17.74 2.31 -5.92
C LEU A 160 17.19 1.24 -6.85
N ARG A 161 17.62 -0.01 -6.65
CA ARG A 161 17.07 -1.21 -7.31
C ARG A 161 15.71 -1.54 -6.72
N VAL A 162 14.81 -0.57 -6.75
CA VAL A 162 13.50 -0.64 -6.13
C VAL A 162 12.55 -1.38 -7.05
N ARG A 163 12.03 -2.49 -6.55
CA ARG A 163 11.02 -3.34 -7.18
C ARG A 163 9.72 -3.20 -6.40
N ALA A 164 8.58 -3.35 -7.08
CA ALA A 164 7.28 -3.25 -6.43
C ALA A 164 7.10 -4.25 -5.27
N HIS A 165 7.79 -5.40 -5.31
CA HIS A 165 7.77 -6.36 -4.22
C HIS A 165 8.52 -5.90 -2.96
N ASP A 166 9.41 -4.90 -3.06
CA ASP A 166 10.14 -4.39 -1.91
C ASP A 166 9.18 -3.72 -0.92
N ILE A 167 8.11 -3.07 -1.41
CA ILE A 167 7.07 -2.48 -0.54
C ILE A 167 6.42 -3.55 0.33
N ARG A 168 6.18 -4.74 -0.23
CA ARG A 168 5.63 -5.88 0.51
C ARG A 168 6.61 -6.42 1.54
N GLY A 169 7.90 -6.55 1.19
CA GLY A 169 8.94 -6.93 2.14
C GLY A 169 9.07 -5.94 3.30
N ILE A 170 9.07 -4.64 3.00
CA ILE A 170 9.14 -3.57 4.00
C ILE A 170 7.88 -3.56 4.88
N ALA A 171 6.67 -3.69 4.30
CA ALA A 171 5.42 -3.71 5.05
C ALA A 171 5.39 -4.84 6.10
N THR A 172 5.82 -6.03 5.70
CA THR A 172 5.83 -7.22 6.54
C THR A 172 6.93 -7.16 7.59
N SER A 173 8.11 -6.65 7.24
CA SER A 173 9.18 -6.36 8.19
C SER A 173 8.72 -5.36 9.25
N LEU A 174 8.20 -4.18 8.85
CA LEU A 174 7.73 -3.15 9.78
C LEU A 174 6.70 -3.68 10.78
N ASN A 175 5.78 -4.54 10.33
CA ASN A 175 4.77 -5.14 11.21
C ASN A 175 5.35 -6.20 12.15
N LEU A 176 6.35 -6.99 11.71
CA LEU A 176 7.05 -7.93 12.58
C LEU A 176 7.85 -7.20 13.68
N TRP A 177 8.59 -6.16 13.31
CA TRP A 177 9.46 -5.41 14.23
C TRP A 177 8.71 -4.73 15.39
N ARG A 178 7.41 -4.50 15.26
CA ARG A 178 6.55 -3.98 16.35
C ARG A 178 5.73 -5.07 17.05
N ASN A 179 6.31 -6.26 17.20
CA ASN A 179 5.83 -7.37 18.04
C ASN A 179 4.45 -7.95 17.66
N LYS A 180 4.05 -7.94 16.38
CA LYS A 180 2.92 -8.79 15.95
C LYS A 180 3.37 -10.20 15.65
N SER A 181 2.49 -11.17 15.94
CA SER A 181 2.81 -12.58 15.72
C SER A 181 3.19 -12.82 14.26
N VAL A 182 4.14 -13.74 14.05
CA VAL A 182 4.54 -14.17 12.70
C VAL A 182 3.31 -14.62 11.90
N GLU A 183 2.33 -15.24 12.55
CA GLU A 183 1.05 -15.62 11.94
C GLU A 183 0.27 -14.43 11.36
N ALA A 184 0.18 -13.30 12.07
CA ALA A 184 -0.48 -12.10 11.56
C ALA A 184 0.20 -11.55 10.30
N VAL A 185 1.55 -11.57 10.28
CA VAL A 185 2.34 -11.15 9.12
C VAL A 185 2.15 -12.11 7.94
N LEU A 186 2.16 -13.42 8.21
CA LEU A 186 1.92 -14.46 7.20
C LEU A 186 0.50 -14.34 6.61
N ASN A 187 -0.52 -14.10 7.43
CA ASN A 187 -1.90 -13.92 6.99
C ASN A 187 -2.08 -12.67 6.12
N ALA A 188 -1.52 -11.54 6.56
CA ALA A 188 -1.57 -10.29 5.78
C ALA A 188 -0.90 -10.46 4.41
N ALA A 189 0.27 -11.07 4.39
CA ALA A 189 1.00 -11.36 3.17
C ALA A 189 0.37 -12.51 2.36
N SER A 190 -0.49 -13.36 2.94
CA SER A 190 -0.89 -14.63 2.33
C SER A 190 0.32 -15.52 2.01
N TRP A 191 1.22 -15.67 2.98
CA TRP A 191 2.36 -16.60 2.93
C TRP A 191 2.04 -17.91 3.65
N ARG A 192 2.50 -19.01 3.05
CA ARG A 192 2.25 -20.37 3.55
C ARG A 192 3.14 -20.77 4.71
N THR A 193 4.40 -20.34 4.72
CA THR A 193 5.38 -20.76 5.74
C THR A 193 6.23 -19.60 6.22
N PRO A 194 6.62 -19.59 7.51
CA PRO A 194 7.61 -18.65 8.06
C PRO A 194 8.93 -18.63 7.28
N SER A 195 9.32 -19.76 6.68
CA SER A 195 10.55 -19.89 5.90
C SER A 195 10.57 -19.04 4.63
N VAL A 196 9.43 -18.84 3.96
CA VAL A 196 9.34 -17.94 2.79
C VAL A 196 9.51 -16.49 3.23
N PHE A 197 8.95 -16.12 4.37
CA PHE A 197 9.11 -14.79 4.97
C PHE A 197 10.57 -14.54 5.37
N ALA A 198 11.16 -15.42 6.19
CA ALA A 198 12.52 -15.28 6.68
C ALA A 198 13.57 -15.26 5.55
N LYS A 199 13.38 -16.08 4.50
CA LYS A 199 14.36 -16.21 3.42
C LYS A 199 14.32 -15.08 2.38
N TYR A 200 13.15 -14.52 2.10
CA TYR A 200 12.97 -13.61 0.95
C TYR A 200 12.52 -12.20 1.31
N TYR A 201 12.06 -11.96 2.54
CA TYR A 201 11.36 -10.71 2.88
C TYR A 201 11.68 -10.14 4.26
N LEU A 202 12.36 -10.88 5.14
CA LEU A 202 12.97 -10.30 6.32
C LEU A 202 14.13 -9.44 5.85
N HIS A 203 13.89 -8.13 5.75
CA HIS A 203 14.95 -7.18 5.56
C HIS A 203 15.46 -6.76 6.94
N ASP A 204 16.78 -6.68 7.09
CA ASP A 204 17.36 -5.86 8.15
C ASP A 204 16.87 -4.44 7.89
N VAL A 205 15.90 -4.00 8.68
CA VAL A 205 15.61 -2.58 8.82
C VAL A 205 16.77 -2.07 9.66
N GLU A 206 17.90 -1.79 9.02
CA GLU A 206 19.11 -1.33 9.69
C GLU A 206 18.74 -0.19 10.64
N ARG A 207 19.03 -0.38 11.94
CA ARG A 207 19.25 0.75 12.83
C ARG A 207 20.46 1.47 12.28
N SER A 208 20.25 2.56 11.56
CA SER A 208 21.28 3.58 11.49
C SER A 208 21.40 4.15 12.91
N ASP A 209 22.43 3.71 13.63
CA ASP A 209 22.85 4.38 14.86
C ASP A 209 23.19 5.83 14.53
N GLY A 210 22.45 6.76 15.15
CA GLY A 210 22.54 8.20 14.93
C GLY A 210 21.33 8.74 14.17
N ASP A 211 20.38 9.34 14.90
CA ASP A 211 19.07 9.85 14.45
C ASP A 211 18.08 8.79 13.96
N THR A 212 17.59 8.02 14.92
CA THR A 212 16.44 7.12 14.79
C THR A 212 15.19 7.94 14.43
N PHE A 213 14.95 8.16 13.14
CA PHE A 213 13.74 8.82 12.64
C PHE A 213 12.49 8.07 13.13
N SER A 214 11.79 8.67 14.10
CA SER A 214 10.50 8.22 14.60
C SER A 214 9.46 8.30 13.49
N LEU A 215 9.25 7.22 12.74
CA LEU A 215 8.00 7.09 12.01
C LEU A 215 6.88 7.10 13.06
N GLY A 216 6.00 8.10 13.00
CA GLY A 216 4.74 8.03 13.71
C GLY A 216 3.86 6.88 13.19
N PRO A 217 2.66 6.70 13.75
CA PRO A 217 1.77 5.60 13.39
C PRO A 217 1.55 5.48 11.88
N ILE A 218 1.68 4.26 11.34
CA ILE A 218 1.37 3.93 9.93
C ILE A 218 0.55 2.65 9.84
N VAL A 219 -0.06 2.40 8.69
CA VAL A 219 -0.74 1.12 8.40
C VAL A 219 0.15 0.27 7.49
N ALA A 220 0.56 -0.89 7.97
CA ALA A 220 1.38 -1.84 7.24
C ALA A 220 0.95 -3.28 7.50
N ALA A 221 0.90 -4.09 6.44
CA ALA A 221 0.62 -5.53 6.48
C ALA A 221 -0.57 -5.91 7.42
N GLY A 222 -1.73 -5.29 7.22
CA GLY A 222 -2.99 -5.59 7.90
C GLY A 222 -3.17 -4.91 9.26
N GLY A 223 -2.19 -4.14 9.74
CA GLY A 223 -2.23 -3.54 11.07
C GLY A 223 -1.70 -2.10 11.13
N ILE A 224 -2.06 -1.40 12.20
CA ILE A 224 -1.39 -0.16 12.59
C ILE A 224 -0.07 -0.54 13.29
N VAL A 225 1.01 0.14 12.92
CA VAL A 225 2.38 0.00 13.40
C VAL A 225 2.77 1.36 13.98
N THR A 226 3.14 1.38 15.26
CA THR A 226 3.51 2.58 16.05
C THR A 226 4.90 2.41 16.63
#